data_AF-A0A7V8VML3-F1
#
_entry.id   AF-A0A7V8VML3-F1
#
_cell.length_a   1.000
_cell.length_b   1.000
_cell.length_c   1.000
_cell.angle_alpha   90.00
_cell.angle_beta   90.00
_cell.angle_gamma   90.00
#
_symmetry.space_group_name_H-M   'P 1'
#
loop_
_entity.id
_entity.type
_entity.pdbx_description
1 polymer ?
#
loop_
_entity_poly.entity_id
_entity_poly.type
_entity_poly.pdbx_seq_one_letter_code
_entity_poly.pdbx_strand_id
1 'polypeptide(L)'
;MVAGPDSTLSDRILAGERITSEEALELYRWPLEELGALANVRRDLAKRGSYGNRGNEIVTYIVDRNINYTNVCNVYCKFCAFY
;
A
#
# COMPACT_ATOMS: atom_id res chain seq x y z
N MET A 1 -20.10 11.22 -4.54
CA MET A 1 -19.98 12.35 -5.48
C MET A 1 -18.94 11.91 -6.48
N VAL A 2 -19.36 11.58 -7.70
CA VAL A 2 -18.46 11.06 -8.75
C VAL A 2 -17.70 12.26 -9.30
N ALA A 3 -16.37 12.17 -9.32
CA ALA A 3 -15.51 13.21 -9.85
C ALA A 3 -15.84 13.43 -11.34
N GLY A 4 -15.93 14.70 -11.76
CA GLY A 4 -16.30 15.08 -13.13
C GLY A 4 -15.28 14.62 -14.18
N PRO A 5 -15.61 14.81 -15.48
CA PRO A 5 -14.85 14.23 -16.61
C PRO A 5 -13.38 14.69 -16.76
N ASP A 6 -12.93 15.70 -15.99
CA ASP A 6 -11.54 16.20 -15.94
C ASP A 6 -10.93 16.13 -14.53
N SER A 7 -11.21 15.06 -13.77
CA SER A 7 -10.59 14.88 -12.45
C SER A 7 -9.13 14.43 -12.57
N THR A 8 -8.24 15.06 -11.81
CA THR A 8 -6.82 14.68 -11.79
C THR A 8 -6.65 13.30 -11.16
N LEU A 9 -5.51 12.64 -11.42
CA LEU A 9 -5.20 11.36 -10.78
C LEU A 9 -5.22 11.49 -9.25
N SER A 10 -4.72 12.60 -8.70
CA SER A 10 -4.78 12.91 -7.27
C SER A 10 -6.21 12.98 -6.75
N ASP A 11 -7.14 13.62 -7.47
CA ASP A 11 -8.54 13.72 -7.05
C ASP A 11 -9.21 12.35 -6.96
N ARG A 12 -8.95 11.47 -7.93
CA ARG A 12 -9.47 10.09 -7.93
C ARG A 12 -8.89 9.26 -6.80
N ILE A 13 -7.60 9.41 -6.51
CA ILE A 13 -6.95 8.78 -5.36
C ILE A 13 -7.61 9.27 -4.06
N LEU A 14 -7.82 10.58 -3.90
CA LEU A 14 -8.48 11.17 -2.73
C LEU A 14 -9.95 10.73 -2.60
N ALA A 15 -10.67 10.55 -3.71
CA ALA A 15 -12.02 9.98 -3.74
C ALA A 15 -12.04 8.47 -3.40
N GLY A 16 -10.87 7.86 -3.36
CA GLY A 16 -10.66 6.48 -2.98
C GLY A 16 -10.90 5.46 -4.08
N GLU A 17 -10.87 5.92 -5.32
CA GLU A 17 -11.00 5.08 -6.51
C GLU A 17 -9.78 4.18 -6.71
N ARG A 18 -9.95 3.16 -7.56
CA ARG A 18 -8.85 2.26 -7.94
C ARG A 18 -8.07 2.90 -9.09
N ILE A 19 -6.75 2.92 -8.97
CA ILE A 19 -5.84 3.32 -10.05
C ILE A 19 -5.60 2.17 -11.03
N THR A 20 -5.24 2.50 -12.27
CA THR A 20 -4.82 1.52 -13.28
C THR A 20 -3.34 1.16 -13.12
N SER A 21 -2.87 0.17 -13.89
CA SER A 21 -1.46 -0.21 -13.93
C SER A 21 -0.60 0.90 -14.56
N GLU A 22 -1.11 1.60 -15.55
CA GLU A 22 -0.44 2.72 -16.23
C GLU A 22 -0.28 3.92 -15.28
N GLU A 23 -1.33 4.25 -14.54
CA GLU A 23 -1.29 5.30 -13.51
C GLU A 23 -0.31 4.94 -12.38
N ALA A 24 -0.28 3.67 -11.96
CA ALA A 24 0.69 3.22 -10.96
C ALA A 24 2.14 3.38 -11.43
N LEU A 25 2.43 3.15 -12.72
CA LEU A 25 3.75 3.38 -13.31
C LEU A 25 4.11 4.88 -13.34
N GLU A 26 3.13 5.74 -13.58
CA GLU A 26 3.32 7.19 -13.52
C GLU A 26 3.70 7.66 -12.11
N LEU A 27 3.00 7.17 -11.09
CA LEU A 27 3.23 7.54 -9.69
C LEU A 27 4.66 7.26 -9.21
N TYR A 28 5.39 6.28 -9.78
CA TYR A 28 6.81 6.03 -9.43
C TYR A 28 7.73 7.23 -9.68
N ARG A 29 7.29 8.19 -10.51
CA ARG A 29 8.07 9.38 -10.88
C ARG A 29 7.68 10.62 -10.07
N TRP A 30 6.66 10.52 -9.23
CA TRP A 30 6.14 11.67 -8.47
C TRP A 30 7.00 11.98 -7.24
N PRO A 31 6.93 13.20 -6.71
CA PRO A 31 7.61 13.57 -5.47
C PRO A 31 7.14 12.73 -4.27
N LEU A 32 8.09 12.37 -3.40
CA LEU A 32 7.83 11.46 -2.28
C LEU A 32 6.82 12.04 -1.27
N GLU A 33 6.88 13.34 -1.03
CA GLU A 33 6.00 14.05 -0.11
C GLU A 33 4.53 14.04 -0.58
N GLU A 34 4.32 14.22 -1.89
CA GLU A 34 2.98 14.16 -2.48
C GLU A 34 2.42 12.75 -2.43
N LEU A 35 3.24 11.76 -2.82
CA LEU A 35 2.88 10.34 -2.71
C LEU A 35 2.57 9.94 -1.27
N GLY A 36 3.38 10.41 -0.31
CA GLY A 36 3.19 10.14 1.11
C GLY A 36 1.87 10.70 1.64
N ALA A 37 1.52 11.94 1.26
CA ALA A 37 0.26 12.57 1.64
C ALA A 37 -0.95 11.78 1.09
N LEU A 38 -0.92 11.44 -0.20
CA LEU A 38 -1.97 10.66 -0.85
C LEU A 38 -2.10 9.25 -0.24
N ALA A 39 -0.97 8.57 0.01
CA ALA A 39 -0.96 7.25 0.64
C ALA A 39 -1.54 7.28 2.06
N ASN A 40 -1.25 8.32 2.85
CA ASN A 40 -1.84 8.45 4.18
C ASN A 40 -3.37 8.61 4.11
N VAL A 41 -3.89 9.45 3.20
CA VAL A 41 -5.34 9.57 2.99
C VAL A 41 -5.96 8.24 2.58
N ARG A 42 -5.31 7.47 1.70
CA ARG A 42 -5.79 6.13 1.31
C ARG A 42 -5.82 5.17 2.49
N ARG A 43 -4.78 5.18 3.35
CA ARG A 43 -4.76 4.39 4.59
C ARG A 43 -5.93 4.76 5.49
N ASP A 44 -6.15 6.05 5.70
CA ASP A 44 -7.19 6.55 6.59
C ASP A 44 -8.59 6.20 6.06
N LEU A 45 -8.84 6.34 4.76
CA LEU A 45 -10.09 5.89 4.15
C LEU A 45 -10.32 4.39 4.33
N ALA A 46 -9.28 3.57 4.12
CA ALA A 46 -9.37 2.12 4.25
C ALA A 46 -9.56 1.65 5.71
N LYS A 47 -9.00 2.37 6.68
CA LYS A 47 -9.00 1.98 8.10
C LYS A 47 -10.06 2.67 8.95
N ARG A 48 -10.68 3.77 8.48
CA ARG A 48 -11.64 4.57 9.25
C ARG A 48 -12.70 3.73 9.98
N GLY A 49 -13.31 2.75 9.31
CA GLY A 49 -14.36 1.91 9.89
C GLY A 49 -13.86 0.73 10.75
N SER A 50 -12.56 0.49 10.82
CA SER A 50 -11.97 -0.61 11.60
C SER A 50 -11.92 -0.28 13.10
N TYR A 51 -11.85 -1.32 13.94
CA TYR A 51 -11.65 -1.22 15.39
C TYR A 51 -12.63 -0.27 16.10
N GLY A 52 -13.91 -0.33 15.74
CA GLY A 52 -14.93 0.55 16.32
C GLY A 52 -14.76 2.02 15.91
N ASN A 53 -14.49 2.27 14.63
CA ASN A 53 -14.25 3.60 14.04
C ASN A 53 -12.95 4.30 14.48
N ARG A 54 -12.01 3.58 15.10
CA ARG A 54 -10.73 4.10 15.59
C ARG A 54 -9.52 3.67 14.77
N GLY A 55 -9.72 3.10 13.59
CA GLY A 55 -8.62 2.51 12.82
C GLY A 55 -7.54 3.47 12.33
N ASN A 56 -7.78 4.78 12.36
CA ASN A 56 -6.75 5.76 12.03
C ASN A 56 -5.79 6.02 13.21
N GLU A 57 -6.19 5.70 14.45
CA GLU A 57 -5.37 5.83 15.67
C GLU A 57 -4.61 4.55 16.00
N ILE A 58 -4.97 3.43 15.37
CA ILE A 58 -4.51 2.10 15.76
C ILE A 58 -3.60 1.55 14.67
N VAL A 59 -2.34 1.30 15.04
CA VAL A 59 -1.40 0.54 14.23
C VAL A 59 -1.30 -0.86 14.82
N THR A 60 -1.56 -1.87 14.00
CA THR A 60 -1.50 -3.28 14.40
C THR A 60 -0.16 -3.91 14.05
N TYR A 61 0.21 -4.95 14.80
CA TYR A 61 1.36 -5.79 14.54
C TYR A 61 0.95 -7.27 14.61
N ILE A 62 1.78 -8.13 14.03
CA ILE A 62 1.59 -9.59 14.10
C ILE A 62 2.61 -10.15 15.08
N VAL A 63 2.17 -11.00 16.00
CA VAL A 63 3.05 -11.84 16.82
C VAL A 63 3.13 -13.19 16.12
N ASP A 64 4.23 -13.41 15.40
CA ASP A 64 4.44 -14.64 14.62
C ASP A 64 5.68 -15.40 15.09
N ARG A 65 5.67 -16.72 14.90
CA ARG A 65 6.84 -17.58 15.03
C ARG A 65 7.04 -18.36 13.74
N ASN A 66 8.02 -17.91 12.96
CA ASN A 66 8.47 -18.63 11.78
C ASN A 66 9.57 -19.64 12.16
N ILE A 67 9.27 -20.94 12.12
CA ILE A 67 10.26 -22.00 12.38
C ILE A 67 10.82 -22.49 11.05
N ASN A 68 12.06 -22.14 10.75
CA ASN A 68 12.80 -22.66 9.60
C ASN A 68 13.52 -23.95 10.00
N TYR A 69 12.89 -25.10 9.77
CA TYR A 69 13.46 -26.40 10.09
C TYR A 69 14.72 -26.73 9.26
N THR A 70 14.87 -26.11 8.09
CA THR A 70 16.05 -26.23 7.23
C THR A 70 16.25 -24.95 6.43
N ASN A 71 17.51 -24.64 6.11
CA ASN A 71 17.92 -23.62 5.16
C ASN A 71 18.58 -24.21 3.91
N VAL A 72 18.50 -25.54 3.73
CA VAL A 72 18.99 -26.22 2.52
C VAL A 72 17.98 -26.02 1.40
N CYS A 73 18.43 -25.50 0.26
CA CYS A 73 17.62 -25.39 -0.96
C CYS A 73 18.46 -25.80 -2.17
N ASN A 74 17.80 -26.34 -3.20
CA ASN A 74 18.43 -26.65 -4.49
C ASN A 74 18.13 -25.57 -5.55
N VAL A 75 17.55 -24.44 -5.14
CA VAL A 75 17.17 -23.33 -6.01
C VAL A 75 18.14 -22.18 -5.81
N TYR A 76 18.80 -21.77 -6.90
CA TYR A 76 19.81 -20.70 -6.89
C TYR A 76 19.22 -19.32 -7.12
N CYS A 77 18.30 -18.90 -6.26
CA CYS A 77 17.72 -17.56 -6.33
C CYS A 77 18.78 -16.48 -6.07
N LYS A 78 19.00 -15.57 -7.02
CA LYS A 78 20.05 -14.50 -6.93
C LYS A 78 19.93 -13.57 -5.72
N PHE A 79 18.76 -13.51 -5.09
CA PHE A 79 18.46 -12.65 -3.95
C PHE A 79 18.34 -13.42 -2.63
N CYS A 80 18.32 -14.76 -2.67
CA CYS A 80 18.11 -15.60 -1.48
C CYS A 80 19.44 -16.18 -1.00
N ALA A 81 19.66 -16.18 0.31
CA ALA A 81 20.91 -16.66 0.92
C ALA A 81 20.95 -18.18 1.21
N PHE A 82 19.90 -18.93 0.85
CA PHE A 82 19.78 -20.37 1.11
C PHE A 82 20.17 -21.20 -0.12
N TYR A 83 21.35 -20.95 -0.71
CA TYR A 83 21.83 -21.62 -1.93
C TYR A 83 22.35 -23.05 -1.71
#